data_AF-D2U1F5-F1
#
_entry.id   AF-D2U1F5-F1
#
_cell.length_a   1.000
_cell.length_b   1.000
_cell.length_c   1.000
_cell.angle_alpha   90.00
_cell.angle_beta   90.00
_cell.angle_gamma   90.00
#
_symmetry.space_group_name_H-M   'P 1'
#
loop_
_entity.id
_entity.type
_entity.pdbx_description
1 polymer ?
#
loop_
_entity_poly.entity_id
_entity_poly.type
_entity_poly.pdbx_seq_one_letter_code
_entity_poly.pdbx_strand_id
1 'polypeptide(L)'
;MDSLGSGKDRNWKKDPDLSNNATLSPADYIGANKALKVDRGHQAPLASLAGLADWPALNYLSNITPQVAELNQGAWARLEDQERALARVGNKVFSVTGPLYEKNIGKLPNSDKKHLIPSGYWKVTYINDSPEKSSYAAFIMEQNTPLSGNFCQYQVTVKEIEQRTGLIIWSGLPENIQQAIKSKPGKLVERMGCSIIQPKY
;
A
#
# COMPACT_ATOMS: atom_id res chain seq x y z
N MET A 1 -18.15 6.31 13.57
CA MET A 1 -17.73 5.24 14.51
C MET A 1 -16.57 4.47 13.89
N ASP A 2 -15.52 5.18 13.47
CA ASP A 2 -14.42 5.80 14.24
C ASP A 2 -13.33 4.76 14.50
N SER A 3 -12.33 4.77 13.63
CA SER A 3 -11.12 3.95 13.78
C SER A 3 -10.29 4.48 14.95
N LEU A 4 -9.32 3.69 15.42
CA LEU A 4 -8.37 4.11 16.45
C LEU A 4 -7.61 5.41 16.10
N GLY A 5 -7.64 5.83 14.83
CA GLY A 5 -7.05 7.07 14.32
C GLY A 5 -7.99 7.99 13.54
N SER A 6 -9.33 7.82 13.60
CA SER A 6 -10.24 8.70 12.86
C SER A 6 -10.15 10.12 13.39
N GLY A 7 -9.98 11.09 12.48
CA GLY A 7 -9.92 12.52 12.83
C GLY A 7 -8.53 13.04 13.23
N LYS A 8 -7.46 12.25 13.08
CA LYS A 8 -6.09 12.76 13.25
C LYS A 8 -5.70 13.72 12.11
N ASP A 9 -5.02 14.80 12.49
CA ASP A 9 -4.52 15.79 11.54
C ASP A 9 -3.42 15.23 10.64
N ARG A 10 -3.37 15.75 9.40
CA ARG A 10 -2.34 15.44 8.41
C ARG A 10 -1.28 16.54 8.37
N ASN A 11 -0.43 16.55 9.39
CA ASN A 11 0.71 17.47 9.49
C ASN A 11 1.94 16.88 8.77
N TRP A 12 2.05 17.15 7.47
CA TRP A 12 3.14 16.63 6.63
C TRP A 12 4.50 17.16 7.07
N LYS A 13 5.47 16.26 7.28
CA LYS A 13 6.83 16.63 7.68
C LYS A 13 7.86 15.81 6.90
N LYS A 14 9.03 16.41 6.69
CA LYS A 14 10.22 15.65 6.31
C LYS A 14 10.52 14.65 7.44
N ASP A 15 10.91 13.44 7.09
CA ASP A 15 11.41 12.48 8.05
C ASP A 15 12.69 13.04 8.74
N PRO A 16 12.73 13.15 10.08
CA PRO A 16 13.89 13.66 10.81
C PRO A 16 15.11 12.72 10.74
N ASP A 17 14.90 11.42 10.51
CA ASP A 17 15.95 10.41 10.50
C ASP A 17 16.64 10.28 9.12
N LEU A 18 16.09 10.97 8.11
CA LEU A 18 16.63 10.98 6.75
C LEU A 18 17.26 12.32 6.39
N SER A 19 18.40 12.24 5.68
CA SER A 19 19.04 13.42 5.11
C SER A 19 18.13 14.11 4.08
N ASN A 20 18.33 15.43 3.87
CA ASN A 20 17.48 16.22 2.98
C ASN A 20 17.46 15.71 1.53
N ASN A 21 18.53 15.05 1.08
CA ASN A 21 18.65 14.51 -0.28
C ASN A 21 18.13 13.07 -0.41
N ALA A 22 17.87 12.39 0.72
CA ALA A 22 17.36 11.03 0.75
C ALA A 22 15.82 10.95 0.81
N THR A 23 15.13 12.07 1.01
CA THR A 23 13.68 12.12 1.15
C THR A 23 13.05 13.43 0.65
N LEU A 24 11.75 13.42 0.45
CA LEU A 24 10.97 14.61 0.06
C LEU A 24 10.62 15.48 1.28
N SER A 25 10.26 16.72 1.00
CA SER A 25 9.80 17.75 1.94
C SER A 25 8.41 18.24 1.54
N PRO A 26 7.63 18.87 2.44
CA PRO A 26 6.29 19.36 2.10
C PRO A 26 6.26 20.32 0.91
N ALA A 27 7.32 21.10 0.73
CA ALA A 27 7.50 22.04 -0.38
C ALA A 27 7.60 21.32 -1.74
N ASP A 28 8.19 20.12 -1.79
CA ASP A 28 8.34 19.35 -3.04
C ASP A 28 6.98 18.97 -3.67
N TYR A 29 5.90 18.94 -2.88
CA TYR A 29 4.54 18.61 -3.33
C TYR A 29 3.70 19.82 -3.76
N ILE A 30 4.22 21.05 -3.69
CA ILE A 30 3.48 22.25 -4.12
C ILE A 30 3.14 22.11 -5.61
N GLY A 31 1.88 22.34 -5.98
CA GLY A 31 1.41 22.22 -7.36
C GLY A 31 1.23 20.78 -7.89
N ALA A 32 1.64 19.75 -7.15
CA ALA A 32 1.60 18.35 -7.62
C ALA A 32 0.18 17.87 -7.98
N ASN A 33 -0.81 18.15 -7.14
CA ASN A 33 -2.21 17.77 -7.43
C ASN A 33 -2.74 18.45 -8.70
N LYS A 34 -2.44 19.75 -8.88
CA LYS A 34 -2.88 20.49 -10.07
C LYS A 34 -2.28 19.92 -11.35
N ALA A 35 -0.98 19.61 -11.33
CA ALA A 35 -0.22 19.16 -12.49
C ALA A 35 -0.42 17.68 -12.83
N LEU A 36 -0.52 16.80 -11.81
CA LEU A 36 -0.47 15.35 -11.99
C LEU A 36 -1.70 14.62 -11.44
N LYS A 37 -2.67 15.34 -10.85
CA LYS A 37 -3.84 14.74 -10.18
C LYS A 37 -3.48 13.77 -9.06
N VAL A 38 -2.36 14.01 -8.38
CA VAL A 38 -1.87 13.20 -7.25
C VAL A 38 -2.20 13.81 -5.90
N ASP A 39 -2.47 12.94 -4.93
CA ASP A 39 -2.52 13.22 -3.52
C ASP A 39 -1.19 12.87 -2.83
N ARG A 40 -1.05 13.30 -1.58
CA ARG A 40 -0.06 12.77 -0.64
C ARG A 40 -0.58 11.44 -0.08
N GLY A 41 -0.32 10.35 -0.78
CA GLY A 41 -0.82 9.01 -0.47
C GLY A 41 0.05 8.28 0.56
N HIS A 42 -0.58 7.78 1.63
CA HIS A 42 0.06 6.99 2.68
C HIS A 42 0.48 5.60 2.18
N GLN A 43 1.65 5.10 2.60
CA GLN A 43 2.02 3.69 2.45
C GLN A 43 1.46 2.90 3.64
N ALA A 44 1.93 3.19 4.86
CA ALA A 44 1.32 2.71 6.09
C ALA A 44 0.08 3.59 6.43
N PRO A 45 -1.13 3.00 6.51
CA PRO A 45 -2.37 3.76 6.57
C PRO A 45 -2.59 4.45 7.92
N LEU A 46 -2.77 5.78 7.89
CA LEU A 46 -3.04 6.59 9.08
C LEU A 46 -4.23 6.04 9.87
N ALA A 47 -5.37 5.82 9.22
CA ALA A 47 -6.61 5.44 9.89
C ALA A 47 -6.54 4.09 10.64
N SER A 48 -5.61 3.21 10.27
CA SER A 48 -5.43 1.89 10.90
C SER A 48 -4.41 1.93 12.04
N LEU A 49 -3.42 2.83 11.99
CA LEU A 49 -2.26 2.82 12.89
C LEU A 49 -2.19 4.02 13.83
N ALA A 50 -3.06 5.04 13.68
CA ALA A 50 -2.95 6.26 14.49
C ALA A 50 -3.32 6.14 15.98
N GLY A 51 -3.63 4.93 16.45
CA GLY A 51 -3.72 4.62 17.89
C GLY A 51 -2.37 4.47 18.57
N LEU A 52 -1.27 4.38 17.81
CA LEU A 52 0.10 4.27 18.34
C LEU A 52 0.59 5.62 18.88
N ALA A 53 1.49 5.58 19.87
CA ALA A 53 2.02 6.78 20.52
C ALA A 53 2.80 7.70 19.54
N ASP A 54 3.50 7.09 18.59
CA ASP A 54 4.32 7.72 17.55
C ASP A 54 3.57 7.96 16.24
N TRP A 55 2.22 7.92 16.24
CA TRP A 55 1.42 8.10 15.03
C TRP A 55 1.75 9.32 14.15
N PRO A 56 2.28 10.47 14.64
CA PRO A 56 2.67 11.56 13.75
C PRO A 56 3.72 11.15 12.71
N ALA A 57 4.52 10.11 12.98
CA ALA A 57 5.46 9.54 12.03
C ALA A 57 4.77 8.98 10.78
N LEU A 58 3.49 8.59 10.86
CA LEU A 58 2.70 8.17 9.70
C LEU A 58 2.53 9.31 8.67
N ASN A 59 2.70 10.58 9.07
CA ASN A 59 2.67 11.74 8.19
C ASN A 59 4.07 12.21 7.73
N TYR A 60 5.13 11.45 8.05
CA TYR A 60 6.46 11.71 7.51
C TYR A 60 6.52 11.32 6.04
N LEU A 61 7.22 12.11 5.22
CA LEU A 61 7.26 11.91 3.77
C LEU A 61 8.07 10.68 3.32
N SER A 62 8.75 9.99 4.23
CA SER A 62 9.24 8.63 4.02
C SER A 62 8.10 7.60 3.88
N ASN A 63 6.93 7.88 4.46
CA ASN A 63 5.72 7.07 4.38
C ASN A 63 4.72 7.58 3.32
N ILE A 64 5.06 8.62 2.55
CA ILE A 64 4.16 9.29 1.61
C ILE A 64 4.74 9.25 0.20
N THR A 65 3.89 8.98 -0.79
CA THR A 65 4.25 9.08 -2.20
C THR A 65 3.21 9.90 -2.98
N PRO A 66 3.55 10.44 -4.16
CA PRO A 66 2.56 11.05 -5.05
C PRO A 66 1.70 9.94 -5.68
N GLN A 67 0.50 9.74 -5.14
CA GLN A 67 -0.45 8.72 -5.58
C GLN A 67 -1.63 9.40 -6.28
N VAL A 68 -1.99 8.96 -7.49
CA VAL A 68 -3.14 9.50 -8.24
C VAL A 68 -4.38 9.46 -7.35
N ALA A 69 -5.09 10.60 -7.28
CA ALA A 69 -6.20 10.81 -6.36
C ALA A 69 -7.31 9.76 -6.55
N GLU A 70 -7.58 9.36 -7.80
CA GLU A 70 -8.54 8.30 -8.10
C GLU A 70 -8.17 6.96 -7.47
N LEU A 71 -6.91 6.56 -7.52
CA LEU A 71 -6.44 5.34 -6.86
C LEU A 71 -6.51 5.49 -5.34
N ASN A 72 -5.91 6.57 -4.80
CA ASN A 72 -5.81 6.85 -3.36
C ASN A 72 -7.19 6.84 -2.68
N GLN A 73 -8.15 7.56 -3.25
CA GLN A 73 -9.50 7.73 -2.70
C GLN A 73 -10.47 6.62 -3.15
N GLY A 74 -10.05 5.79 -4.11
CA GLY A 74 -10.87 4.74 -4.71
C GLY A 74 -10.50 3.35 -4.22
N ALA A 75 -9.93 2.54 -5.12
CA ALA A 75 -9.67 1.14 -4.87
C ALA A 75 -8.69 0.92 -3.71
N TRP A 76 -7.71 1.81 -3.54
CA TRP A 76 -6.72 1.72 -2.46
C TRP A 76 -7.35 1.94 -1.08
N ALA A 77 -8.14 3.00 -0.91
CA ALA A 77 -8.89 3.25 0.31
C ALA A 77 -9.85 2.09 0.65
N ARG A 78 -10.56 1.53 -0.34
CA ARG A 78 -11.44 0.37 -0.12
C ARG A 78 -10.68 -0.88 0.33
N LEU A 79 -9.48 -1.11 -0.21
CA LEU A 79 -8.60 -2.20 0.26
C LEU A 79 -8.18 -1.97 1.73
N GLU A 80 -7.77 -0.76 2.09
CA GLU A 80 -7.39 -0.37 3.45
C GLU A 80 -8.57 -0.48 4.45
N ASP A 81 -9.78 -0.20 3.99
CA ASP A 81 -11.00 -0.37 4.77
C ASP A 81 -11.26 -1.83 5.12
N GLN A 82 -11.06 -2.75 4.16
CA GLN A 82 -11.21 -4.19 4.41
C GLN A 82 -10.08 -4.74 5.28
N GLU A 83 -8.84 -4.29 5.09
CA GLU A 83 -7.71 -4.61 5.97
C GLU A 83 -8.02 -4.23 7.42
N ARG A 84 -8.56 -3.03 7.62
CA ARG A 84 -8.96 -2.53 8.95
C ARG A 84 -10.19 -3.28 9.50
N ALA A 85 -11.12 -3.69 8.66
CA ALA A 85 -12.26 -4.52 9.06
C ALA A 85 -11.80 -5.88 9.61
N LEU A 86 -10.78 -6.51 9.01
CA LEU A 86 -10.18 -7.74 9.53
C LEU A 86 -9.63 -7.55 10.94
N ALA A 87 -8.97 -6.43 11.22
CA ALA A 87 -8.46 -6.13 12.56
C ALA A 87 -9.59 -5.92 13.58
N ARG A 88 -10.67 -5.25 13.19
CA ARG A 88 -11.83 -4.97 14.07
C ARG A 88 -12.55 -6.22 14.55
N VAL A 89 -12.54 -7.30 13.76
CA VAL A 89 -13.12 -8.59 14.15
C VAL A 89 -12.13 -9.49 14.90
N GLY A 90 -11.01 -8.93 15.38
CA GLY A 90 -10.09 -9.60 16.31
C GLY A 90 -8.88 -10.29 15.68
N ASN A 91 -8.66 -10.17 14.37
CA ASN A 91 -7.43 -10.72 13.77
C ASN A 91 -6.23 -9.80 14.04
N LYS A 92 -5.05 -10.39 14.24
CA LYS A 92 -3.79 -9.64 14.05
C LYS A 92 -3.58 -9.51 12.55
N VAL A 93 -3.32 -8.31 12.06
CA VAL A 93 -3.13 -8.05 10.62
C VAL A 93 -1.70 -7.58 10.39
N PHE A 94 -1.00 -8.27 9.50
CA PHE A 94 0.38 -7.97 9.13
C PHE A 94 0.44 -7.65 7.65
N SER A 95 0.97 -6.48 7.32
CA SER A 95 1.03 -6.00 5.94
C SER A 95 2.40 -5.49 5.57
N VAL A 96 2.80 -5.75 4.33
CA VAL A 96 3.92 -5.12 3.65
C VAL A 96 3.37 -4.46 2.40
N THR A 97 3.78 -3.23 2.13
CA THR A 97 3.33 -2.47 0.97
C THR A 97 4.47 -1.66 0.40
N GLY A 98 4.36 -1.29 -0.87
CA GLY A 98 5.35 -0.45 -1.51
C GLY A 98 4.98 -0.05 -2.94
N PRO A 99 5.85 0.72 -3.58
CA PRO A 99 5.71 1.17 -4.96
C PRO A 99 6.26 0.16 -5.97
N LEU A 100 5.85 0.35 -7.23
CA LEU A 100 6.51 -0.16 -8.44
C LEU A 100 7.08 1.01 -9.25
N TYR A 101 8.17 0.78 -9.97
CA TYR A 101 8.86 1.79 -10.79
C TYR A 101 9.14 1.28 -12.21
N GLU A 102 8.08 1.03 -12.98
CA GLU A 102 8.18 0.32 -14.27
C GLU A 102 8.00 1.23 -15.49
N LYS A 103 7.48 2.45 -15.27
CA LYS A 103 7.28 3.47 -16.31
C LYS A 103 7.39 4.87 -15.73
N ASN A 104 7.70 5.82 -16.60
CA ASN A 104 7.75 7.23 -16.23
C ASN A 104 6.33 7.79 -16.07
N ILE A 105 6.01 8.29 -14.87
CA ILE A 105 4.72 8.94 -14.55
C ILE A 105 4.80 10.46 -14.64
N GLY A 106 6.01 11.02 -14.65
CA GLY A 106 6.26 12.46 -14.60
C GLY A 106 7.14 12.85 -13.42
N LYS A 107 7.15 14.14 -13.09
CA LYS A 107 7.95 14.72 -12.02
C LYS A 107 7.12 15.70 -11.21
N LEU A 108 7.41 15.78 -9.91
CA LEU A 108 6.86 16.82 -9.06
C LEU A 108 7.33 18.20 -9.56
N PRO A 109 6.41 19.14 -9.85
CA PRO A 109 6.75 20.38 -10.53
C PRO A 109 7.56 21.36 -9.67
N ASN A 110 7.57 21.19 -8.36
CA ASN A 110 8.23 22.07 -7.40
C ASN A 110 9.39 21.37 -6.67
N SER A 111 9.99 20.35 -7.28
CA SER A 111 11.12 19.62 -6.69
C SER A 111 12.28 19.49 -7.67
N ASP A 112 13.42 20.03 -7.28
CA ASP A 112 14.69 19.88 -7.99
C ASP A 112 15.45 18.60 -7.59
N LYS A 113 14.93 17.85 -6.61
CA LYS A 113 15.54 16.60 -6.15
C LYS A 113 15.40 15.53 -7.22
N LYS A 114 16.38 14.63 -7.33
CA LYS A 114 16.22 13.40 -8.10
C LYS A 114 15.19 12.50 -7.42
N HIS A 115 14.10 12.21 -8.10
CA HIS A 115 13.01 11.37 -7.59
C HIS A 115 12.35 10.59 -8.73
N LEU A 116 11.65 9.52 -8.36
CA LEU A 116 10.76 8.76 -9.23
C LEU A 116 9.37 8.74 -8.61
N ILE A 117 8.35 9.00 -9.42
CA ILE A 117 6.96 8.79 -9.02
C ILE A 117 6.60 7.33 -9.31
N PRO A 118 6.05 6.57 -8.34
CA PRO A 118 5.66 5.17 -8.55
C PRO A 118 4.71 5.00 -9.73
N SER A 119 4.88 3.95 -10.53
CA SER A 119 3.94 3.56 -11.59
C SER A 119 2.70 2.82 -11.08
N GLY A 120 2.82 2.22 -9.90
CA GLY A 120 1.76 1.51 -9.21
C GLY A 120 2.18 1.19 -7.78
N TYR A 121 1.30 0.51 -7.06
CA TYR A 121 1.49 0.12 -5.67
C TYR A 121 1.08 -1.31 -5.46
N TRP A 122 1.73 -1.98 -4.52
CA TRP A 122 1.43 -3.34 -4.13
C TRP A 122 1.23 -3.43 -2.63
N LYS A 123 0.43 -4.41 -2.22
CA LYS A 123 0.22 -4.74 -0.80
C LYS A 123 0.10 -6.24 -0.64
N VAL A 124 0.79 -6.79 0.35
CA VAL A 124 0.72 -8.18 0.79
C VAL A 124 0.30 -8.20 2.25
N THR A 125 -0.78 -8.90 2.57
CA THR A 125 -1.34 -8.96 3.92
C THR A 125 -1.54 -10.42 4.33
N TYR A 126 -1.19 -10.76 5.57
CA TYR A 126 -1.61 -12.00 6.22
C TYR A 126 -2.19 -11.72 7.60
N ILE A 127 -2.87 -12.71 8.17
CA ILE A 127 -3.49 -12.59 9.49
C ILE A 127 -2.95 -13.61 10.49
N ASN A 128 -3.00 -13.26 11.78
CA ASN A 128 -2.72 -14.11 12.94
C ASN A 128 -1.27 -14.62 13.01
N ASP A 129 -1.01 -15.88 12.65
CA ASP A 129 0.25 -16.53 12.99
C ASP A 129 1.31 -16.37 11.90
N SER A 130 1.02 -16.85 10.69
CA SER A 130 1.92 -16.79 9.55
C SER A 130 1.14 -16.98 8.24
N PRO A 131 1.66 -16.53 7.09
CA PRO A 131 1.01 -16.78 5.80
C PRO A 131 0.95 -18.27 5.42
N GLU A 132 1.75 -19.13 6.06
CA GLU A 132 1.69 -20.59 5.89
C GLU A 132 0.53 -21.22 6.67
N LYS A 133 0.33 -20.79 7.93
CA LYS A 133 -0.66 -21.37 8.85
C LYS A 133 -2.02 -20.69 8.78
N SER A 134 -2.09 -19.51 8.19
CA SER A 134 -3.28 -18.66 8.10
C SER A 134 -3.51 -18.19 6.66
N SER A 135 -4.46 -17.27 6.47
CA SER A 135 -4.77 -16.72 5.15
C SER A 135 -3.95 -15.47 4.84
N TYR A 136 -3.60 -15.30 3.57
CA TYR A 136 -2.97 -14.09 3.05
C TYR A 136 -3.68 -13.60 1.78
N ALA A 137 -3.38 -12.37 1.36
CA ALA A 137 -3.76 -11.79 0.08
C ALA A 137 -2.63 -10.89 -0.43
N ALA A 138 -2.59 -10.70 -1.76
CA ALA A 138 -1.63 -9.86 -2.44
C ALA A 138 -2.34 -9.10 -3.57
N PHE A 139 -2.01 -7.82 -3.73
CA PHE A 139 -2.63 -6.93 -4.72
C PHE A 139 -1.58 -6.06 -5.40
N ILE A 140 -1.81 -5.74 -6.69
CA ILE A 140 -1.08 -4.70 -7.43
C ILE A 140 -2.07 -3.78 -8.12
N MET A 141 -1.96 -2.47 -7.90
CA MET A 141 -2.77 -1.45 -8.56
C MET A 141 -1.89 -0.40 -9.21
N GLU A 142 -2.10 -0.17 -10.50
CA GLU A 142 -1.43 0.89 -11.26
C GLU A 142 -1.97 2.28 -10.89
N GLN A 143 -1.18 3.32 -11.10
CA GLN A 143 -1.60 4.72 -10.86
C GLN A 143 -2.88 5.11 -11.62
N ASN A 144 -3.13 4.52 -12.79
CA ASN A 144 -4.31 4.81 -13.62
C ASN A 144 -5.54 3.95 -13.27
N THR A 145 -5.51 3.20 -12.16
CA THR A 145 -6.71 2.52 -11.64
C THR A 145 -7.81 3.55 -11.37
N PRO A 146 -9.01 3.38 -11.95
CA PRO A 146 -10.07 4.37 -11.86
C PRO A 146 -10.63 4.48 -10.44
N LEU A 147 -11.25 5.62 -10.12
CA LEU A 147 -11.89 5.86 -8.84
C LEU A 147 -12.92 4.77 -8.46
N SER A 148 -13.63 4.22 -9.45
CA SER A 148 -14.63 3.14 -9.29
C SER A 148 -14.04 1.73 -9.29
N GLY A 149 -12.72 1.58 -9.43
CA GLY A 149 -12.05 0.28 -9.55
C GLY A 149 -12.34 -0.65 -8.37
N ASN A 150 -12.68 -1.91 -8.66
CA ASN A 150 -12.90 -2.89 -7.61
C ASN A 150 -11.56 -3.52 -7.21
N PHE A 151 -11.09 -3.29 -5.98
CA PHE A 151 -9.79 -3.80 -5.50
C PHE A 151 -9.65 -5.33 -5.65
N CYS A 152 -10.76 -6.08 -5.62
CA CYS A 152 -10.78 -7.53 -5.82
C CYS A 152 -10.29 -7.98 -7.20
N GLN A 153 -10.40 -7.13 -8.23
CA GLN A 153 -9.94 -7.45 -9.59
C GLN A 153 -8.42 -7.35 -9.74
N TYR A 154 -7.74 -6.80 -8.73
CA TYR A 154 -6.31 -6.52 -8.73
C TYR A 154 -5.53 -7.52 -7.86
N GLN A 155 -6.15 -8.66 -7.53
CA GLN A 155 -5.49 -9.73 -6.80
C GLN A 155 -4.39 -10.36 -7.66
N VAL A 156 -3.21 -10.55 -7.06
CA VAL A 156 -2.07 -11.20 -7.69
C VAL A 156 -1.47 -12.26 -6.75
N THR A 157 -0.37 -12.87 -7.18
CA THR A 157 0.45 -13.73 -6.33
C THR A 157 1.57 -12.91 -5.65
N VAL A 158 2.08 -13.38 -4.52
CA VAL A 158 3.26 -12.75 -3.89
C VAL A 158 4.47 -12.87 -4.82
N LYS A 159 4.60 -13.98 -5.54
CA LYS A 159 5.66 -14.20 -6.53
C LYS A 159 5.68 -13.13 -7.62
N GLU A 160 4.51 -12.68 -8.10
CA GLU A 160 4.43 -11.60 -9.08
C GLU A 160 4.98 -10.28 -8.53
N ILE A 161 4.62 -9.94 -7.28
CA ILE A 161 5.15 -8.75 -6.60
C ILE A 161 6.68 -8.83 -6.47
N GLU A 162 7.21 -9.98 -6.05
CA GLU A 162 8.66 -10.19 -5.94
C GLU A 162 9.37 -10.06 -7.29
N GLN A 163 8.78 -10.60 -8.37
CA GLN A 163 9.32 -10.48 -9.72
C GLN A 163 9.37 -9.02 -10.20
N ARG A 164 8.38 -8.20 -9.84
CA ARG A 164 8.27 -6.80 -10.27
C ARG A 164 9.05 -5.82 -9.38
N THR A 165 9.37 -6.22 -8.15
CA THR A 165 10.06 -5.37 -7.16
C THR A 165 11.52 -5.75 -6.93
N GLY A 166 11.90 -7.00 -7.22
CA GLY A 166 13.20 -7.56 -6.84
C GLY A 166 13.33 -7.88 -5.34
N LEU A 167 12.24 -7.78 -4.56
CA LEU A 167 12.23 -8.07 -3.13
C LEU A 167 11.98 -9.55 -2.85
N ILE A 168 12.34 -9.98 -1.63
CA ILE A 168 11.91 -11.27 -1.06
C ILE A 168 11.04 -10.97 0.17
N ILE A 169 9.73 -11.09 -0.01
CA ILE A 169 8.71 -10.90 1.03
C ILE A 169 8.63 -12.17 1.88
N TRP A 170 8.46 -12.05 3.20
CA TRP A 170 8.46 -13.21 4.12
C TRP A 170 9.73 -14.08 4.00
N SER A 171 10.88 -13.43 3.85
CA SER A 171 12.20 -14.08 3.70
C SER A 171 12.60 -15.01 4.85
N GLY A 172 11.96 -14.88 6.02
CA GLY A 172 12.16 -15.78 7.17
C GLY A 172 11.47 -17.15 7.07
N LEU A 173 10.62 -17.38 6.06
CA LEU A 173 9.99 -18.70 5.84
C LEU A 173 10.98 -19.69 5.21
N PRO A 174 10.88 -21.01 5.50
CA PRO A 174 11.64 -22.03 4.78
C PRO A 174 11.40 -21.98 3.26
N GLU A 175 12.41 -22.27 2.44
CA GLU A 175 12.34 -22.10 0.99
C GLU A 175 11.22 -22.93 0.35
N ASN A 176 11.05 -24.19 0.78
CA ASN A 176 9.97 -25.06 0.30
C ASN A 176 8.58 -24.46 0.60
N ILE A 177 8.42 -23.79 1.73
CA ILE A 177 7.17 -23.11 2.10
C ILE A 177 6.97 -21.87 1.24
N GLN A 178 8.02 -21.05 1.04
CA GLN A 178 7.96 -19.90 0.15
C GLN A 178 7.51 -20.30 -1.26
N GLN A 179 8.11 -21.33 -1.85
CA GLN A 179 7.74 -21.84 -3.18
C GLN A 179 6.29 -22.34 -3.23
N ALA A 180 5.85 -23.05 -2.19
CA ALA A 180 4.51 -23.62 -2.11
C ALA A 180 3.39 -22.58 -2.00
N ILE A 181 3.63 -21.48 -1.25
CA ILE A 181 2.59 -20.47 -1.00
C ILE A 181 2.68 -19.28 -1.95
N LYS A 182 3.86 -18.72 -2.23
CA LYS A 182 3.97 -17.43 -2.94
C LYS A 182 3.52 -17.48 -4.40
N SER A 183 3.53 -18.66 -5.00
CA SER A 183 3.11 -18.91 -6.38
C SER A 183 1.59 -19.03 -6.56
N LYS A 184 0.81 -18.97 -5.49
CA LYS A 184 -0.65 -19.12 -5.52
C LYS A 184 -1.34 -17.84 -5.02
N PRO A 185 -2.52 -17.49 -5.55
CA PRO A 185 -3.34 -16.45 -4.95
C PRO A 185 -3.83 -16.89 -3.57
N GLY A 186 -3.67 -16.00 -2.58
CA GLY A 186 -4.12 -16.28 -1.22
C GLY A 186 -5.63 -16.10 -1.03
N LYS A 187 -6.22 -16.83 -0.08
CA LYS A 187 -7.68 -16.85 0.14
C LYS A 187 -8.20 -15.78 1.10
N LEU A 188 -7.35 -14.91 1.64
CA LEU A 188 -7.81 -13.86 2.56
C LEU A 188 -8.79 -12.89 1.88
N VAL A 189 -8.73 -12.76 0.55
CA VAL A 189 -9.66 -11.95 -0.25
C VAL A 189 -11.13 -12.31 -0.02
N GLU A 190 -11.44 -13.58 0.25
CA GLU A 190 -12.80 -14.05 0.56
C GLU A 190 -13.33 -13.37 1.84
N ARG A 191 -12.46 -13.22 2.85
CA ARG A 191 -12.78 -12.53 4.12
C ARG A 191 -12.78 -11.01 3.98
N MET A 192 -12.30 -10.49 2.86
CA MET A 192 -12.32 -9.07 2.51
C MET A 192 -13.51 -8.72 1.59
N GLY A 193 -14.44 -9.66 1.38
CA GLY A 193 -15.64 -9.44 0.58
C GLY A 193 -15.46 -9.65 -0.93
N CYS A 194 -14.34 -10.22 -1.37
CA CYS A 194 -14.14 -10.58 -2.77
C CYS A 194 -14.76 -11.92 -3.09
N SER A 195 -15.56 -11.99 -4.15
CA SER A 195 -15.96 -13.26 -4.75
C SER A 195 -14.80 -13.80 -5.59
N ILE A 196 -14.43 -15.06 -5.40
CA ILE A 196 -13.49 -15.72 -6.31
C ILE A 196 -14.20 -15.81 -7.67
N ILE A 197 -13.73 -15.03 -8.64
CA ILE A 197 -14.09 -15.26 -10.03
C ILE A 197 -13.44 -16.60 -10.39
N GLN A 198 -14.24 -17.67 -10.40
CA GLN A 198 -13.80 -18.93 -10.98
C GLN A 198 -13.36 -18.63 -12.43
N PRO A 199 -12.21 -19.16 -12.88
CA PRO A 199 -11.84 -19.03 -14.29
C PRO A 199 -13.00 -19.55 -15.14
N LYS A 200 -13.53 -18.71 -16.02
CA LYS A 200 -14.36 -19.22 -17.12
C LYS A 200 -13.40 -20.00 -18.02
N TYR A 201 -13.45 -21.32 -17.92
CA TYR A 201 -12.86 -22.23 -18.90
C TYR A 201 -13.57 -22.07 -20.24
#